data_AF-A0A3B8VIY1-F1
#
_entry.id   AF-A0A3B8VIY1-F1
#
_cell.length_a   1.000
_cell.length_b   1.000
_cell.length_c   1.000
_cell.angle_alpha   90.00
_cell.angle_beta   90.00
_cell.angle_gamma   90.00
#
_symmetry.space_group_name_H-M   'P 1'
#
loop_
_entity.id
_entity.type
_entity.pdbx_description
1 polymer ?
#
loop_
_entity_poly.entity_id
_entity_poly.type
_entity_poly.pdbx_seq_one_letter_code
_entity_poly.pdbx_strand_id
1 'polypeptide(L)'
;MAELHLTPQPIIEELKKNGVTHVVWLPDSETNFLYERMLAESSIELVPVCREAETMAIAAGLWVGGKKPVVLIQNTGMFESGDSIRGLGLDIGFPMVMMVGYRGWTRHGVTLDSAARFTEPILHA
;
A
#
# COMPACT_ATOMS: atom_id res chain seq x y z
N MET A 1 14.12 -24.56 1.25
CA MET A 1 13.89 -23.13 0.92
C MET A 1 12.55 -22.75 1.52
N ALA A 2 12.48 -21.75 2.39
CA ALA A 2 11.21 -21.34 2.98
C ALA A 2 10.29 -20.84 1.86
N GLU A 3 9.09 -21.42 1.76
CA GLU A 3 8.04 -20.93 0.87
C GLU A 3 7.82 -19.44 1.14
N LEU A 4 7.81 -18.63 0.09
CA LEU A 4 7.44 -17.22 0.20
C LEU A 4 5.96 -17.15 0.58
N HIS A 5 5.68 -16.91 1.86
CA HIS A 5 4.33 -16.80 2.41
C HIS A 5 3.52 -15.58 1.89
N LEU A 6 4.15 -14.69 1.11
CA LEU A 6 3.55 -13.46 0.58
C LEU A 6 3.12 -13.64 -0.88
N THR A 7 2.16 -14.55 -1.12
CA THR A 7 1.46 -14.66 -2.40
C THR A 7 0.11 -13.94 -2.34
N PRO A 8 -0.54 -13.63 -3.48
CA PRO A 8 -1.81 -12.89 -3.48
C PRO A 8 -2.90 -13.48 -2.61
N GLN A 9 -3.06 -14.80 -2.64
CA GLN A 9 -4.19 -15.48 -2.01
C GLN A 9 -4.16 -15.34 -0.47
N PRO A 10 -3.06 -15.67 0.24
CA PRO A 10 -2.93 -15.41 1.66
C PRO A 10 -3.10 -13.94 2.06
N ILE A 11 -2.62 -13.01 1.23
CA ILE A 11 -2.78 -11.57 1.48
C ILE A 11 -4.27 -11.21 1.47
N ILE A 12 -5.00 -11.61 0.43
CA ILE A 12 -6.44 -11.36 0.29
C ILE A 12 -7.20 -12.00 1.46
N GLU A 13 -6.86 -13.24 1.84
CA GLU A 13 -7.48 -13.93 2.98
C GLU A 13 -7.28 -13.17 4.29
N GLU A 14 -6.08 -12.65 4.55
CA GLU A 14 -5.81 -11.88 5.76
C GLU A 14 -6.53 -10.52 5.73
N LEU A 15 -6.59 -9.83 4.57
CA LEU A 15 -7.39 -8.61 4.41
C LEU A 15 -8.87 -8.87 4.76
N LYS A 16 -9.45 -9.96 4.24
CA LYS A 16 -10.84 -10.37 4.52
C LYS A 16 -11.07 -10.70 5.98
N LYS A 17 -10.16 -11.45 6.59
CA LYS A 17 -10.20 -11.81 8.01
C LYS A 17 -10.19 -10.58 8.93
N ASN A 18 -9.52 -9.51 8.53
CA ASN A 18 -9.49 -8.23 9.24
C ASN A 18 -10.67 -7.29 8.88
N GLY A 19 -11.55 -7.73 7.98
CA GLY A 19 -12.73 -6.99 7.53
C GLY A 19 -12.38 -5.77 6.67
N VAL A 20 -11.24 -5.80 5.97
CA VAL A 20 -10.90 -4.77 4.98
C VAL A 20 -11.98 -4.77 3.90
N THR A 21 -12.48 -3.59 3.56
CA THR A 21 -13.57 -3.43 2.58
C THR A 21 -13.10 -2.78 1.29
N HIS A 22 -12.03 -2.00 1.33
CA HIS A 22 -11.52 -1.28 0.15
C HIS A 22 -10.01 -1.35 0.07
N VAL A 23 -9.50 -1.42 -1.15
CA VAL A 23 -8.08 -1.21 -1.45
C VAL A 23 -7.96 0.02 -2.35
N VAL A 24 -7.39 1.10 -1.80
CA VAL A 24 -7.10 2.34 -2.54
C VAL A 24 -5.74 2.19 -3.18
N TRP A 25 -5.68 2.28 -4.50
CA TRP A 25 -4.54 1.74 -5.24
C TRP A 25 -4.20 2.54 -6.49
N LEU A 26 -2.90 2.62 -6.77
CA LEU A 26 -2.37 2.99 -8.07
C LEU A 26 -1.53 1.82 -8.61
N PRO A 27 -1.73 1.40 -9.88
CA PRO A 27 -0.92 0.34 -10.47
C PRO A 27 0.58 0.65 -10.43
N ASP A 28 1.34 -0.30 -9.91
CA ASP A 28 2.80 -0.26 -9.91
C ASP A 28 3.41 -1.59 -10.38
N SER A 29 4.70 -1.54 -10.72
CA SER A 29 5.44 -2.67 -11.29
C SER A 29 5.62 -3.85 -10.32
N GLU A 30 5.68 -3.59 -9.02
CA GLU A 30 5.91 -4.59 -7.99
C GLU A 30 4.62 -5.26 -7.54
N THR A 31 3.45 -4.60 -7.62
CA THR A 31 2.18 -5.14 -7.10
C THR A 31 1.23 -5.69 -8.17
N ASN A 32 1.63 -5.69 -9.44
CA ASN A 32 0.78 -6.13 -10.55
C ASN A 32 0.24 -7.58 -10.39
N PHE A 33 1.03 -8.46 -9.76
CA PHE A 33 0.63 -9.84 -9.48
C PHE A 33 -0.56 -9.96 -8.49
N LEU A 34 -0.77 -8.94 -7.67
CA LEU A 34 -1.85 -8.85 -6.69
C LEU A 34 -3.13 -8.29 -7.34
N TYR A 35 -2.99 -7.41 -8.33
CA TYR A 35 -4.09 -6.73 -9.01
C TYR A 35 -5.10 -7.69 -9.68
N GLU A 36 -4.62 -8.63 -10.50
CA GLU A 36 -5.50 -9.58 -11.20
C GLU A 36 -6.37 -10.40 -10.23
N ARG A 37 -5.80 -10.75 -9.06
CA ARG A 37 -6.50 -11.51 -8.02
C ARG A 37 -7.48 -10.66 -7.24
N MET A 38 -7.13 -9.40 -6.96
CA MET A 38 -8.07 -8.46 -6.33
C MET A 38 -9.26 -8.12 -7.24
N LEU A 39 -9.06 -7.98 -8.55
CA LEU A 39 -10.17 -7.78 -9.50
C LEU A 39 -11.17 -8.94 -9.50
N ALA A 40 -10.68 -10.16 -9.26
CA ALA A 40 -11.52 -11.36 -9.18
C ALA A 40 -12.18 -11.54 -7.80
N GLU A 41 -11.83 -10.72 -6.79
CA GLU A 41 -12.34 -10.82 -5.43
C GLU A 41 -13.45 -9.78 -5.20
N SER A 42 -14.69 -10.24 -5.11
CA SER A 42 -15.85 -9.35 -4.98
C SER A 42 -16.09 -8.82 -3.56
N SER A 43 -15.40 -9.36 -2.54
CA SER A 43 -15.57 -8.91 -1.15
C SER A 43 -14.77 -7.66 -0.77
N ILE A 44 -13.84 -7.23 -1.63
CA ILE A 44 -13.00 -6.04 -1.43
C ILE A 44 -13.15 -5.14 -2.67
N GLU A 45 -13.55 -3.89 -2.47
CA GLU A 45 -13.67 -2.93 -3.56
C GLU A 45 -12.31 -2.28 -3.87
N LEU A 46 -11.87 -2.37 -5.13
CA LEU A 46 -10.69 -1.67 -5.63
C LEU A 46 -11.06 -0.23 -6.00
N VAL A 47 -10.36 0.74 -5.42
CA VAL A 47 -10.52 2.17 -5.71
C VAL A 47 -9.27 2.68 -6.40
N PRO A 48 -9.27 2.79 -7.74
CA PRO A 48 -8.13 3.33 -8.48
C PRO A 48 -8.00 4.83 -8.25
N VAL A 49 -6.76 5.32 -8.17
CA VAL A 49 -6.45 6.75 -8.06
C VAL A 49 -5.68 7.25 -9.27
N CYS A 50 -5.53 8.57 -9.43
CA CYS A 50 -4.74 9.16 -10.51
C CYS A 50 -3.30 9.46 -10.08
N ARG A 51 -3.09 9.67 -8.78
CA ARG A 51 -1.80 9.98 -8.14
C ARG A 51 -1.71 9.31 -6.78
N GLU A 52 -0.54 8.84 -6.38
CA GLU A 52 -0.35 8.21 -5.08
C GLU A 52 -0.67 9.16 -3.92
N ALA A 53 -0.34 10.45 -4.05
CA ALA A 53 -0.64 11.47 -3.04
C ALA A 53 -2.13 11.60 -2.66
N GLU A 54 -3.06 11.19 -3.53
CA GLU A 54 -4.51 11.24 -3.31
C GLU A 54 -5.02 10.10 -2.42
N THR A 55 -4.25 9.00 -2.33
CA THR A 55 -4.71 7.75 -1.70
C THR A 55 -5.11 7.92 -0.23
N MET A 56 -4.36 8.71 0.54
CA MET A 56 -4.60 8.93 1.98
C MET A 56 -5.89 9.71 2.21
N ALA A 57 -6.19 10.72 1.38
CA ALA A 57 -7.40 11.51 1.51
C ALA A 57 -8.65 10.67 1.15
N ILE A 58 -8.55 9.84 0.11
CA ILE A 58 -9.60 8.90 -0.27
C ILE A 58 -9.82 7.84 0.82
N ALA A 59 -8.74 7.26 1.34
CA ALA A 59 -8.81 6.30 2.45
C ALA A 59 -9.42 6.94 3.71
N ALA A 60 -9.04 8.18 4.04
CA ALA A 60 -9.64 8.91 5.16
C ALA A 60 -11.14 9.11 4.96
N GLY A 61 -11.59 9.50 3.76
CA GLY A 61 -13.01 9.64 3.42
C GLY A 61 -13.79 8.32 3.56
N LEU A 62 -13.23 7.21 3.06
CA LEU A 62 -13.80 5.87 3.21
C LEU A 62 -13.93 5.48 4.68
N TRP A 63 -12.90 5.74 5.49
CA TRP A 63 -12.91 5.43 6.92
C TRP A 63 -13.95 6.24 7.68
N VAL A 64 -14.06 7.55 7.40
CA VAL A 64 -15.13 8.40 7.95
C VAL A 64 -16.51 7.87 7.56
N GLY A 65 -16.65 7.32 6.34
CA GLY A 65 -17.84 6.63 5.86
C GLY A 65 -18.10 5.24 6.50
N GLY A 66 -17.35 4.84 7.52
CA GLY A 66 -17.49 3.57 8.23
C GLY A 66 -16.89 2.36 7.51
N LYS A 67 -16.04 2.59 6.49
CA LYS A 67 -15.31 1.54 5.78
C LYS A 67 -13.95 1.26 6.43
N LYS A 68 -13.28 0.18 6.00
CA LYS A 68 -11.95 -0.21 6.46
C LYS A 68 -11.00 -0.30 5.26
N PRO A 69 -10.39 0.82 4.85
CA PRO A 69 -9.54 0.85 3.66
C PRO A 69 -8.09 0.44 3.97
N VAL A 70 -7.42 -0.11 2.96
CA VAL A 70 -5.97 -0.29 2.90
C VAL A 70 -5.43 0.47 1.69
N VAL A 71 -4.29 1.13 1.83
CA VAL A 71 -3.59 1.79 0.71
C VAL A 71 -2.55 0.83 0.14
N LEU A 72 -2.53 0.66 -1.18
CA LEU A 72 -1.53 -0.13 -1.89
C LEU A 72 -0.82 0.74 -2.93
N ILE A 73 0.44 1.09 -2.67
CA ILE A 73 1.25 1.97 -3.52
C ILE A 73 2.71 1.49 -3.55
N GLN A 74 3.51 2.01 -4.48
CA GLN A 74 4.95 1.79 -4.50
C GLN A 74 5.68 2.74 -3.52
N ASN A 75 6.89 2.38 -3.08
CA ASN A 75 7.74 3.24 -2.25
C ASN A 75 8.02 4.62 -2.87
N THR A 76 8.07 4.76 -4.20
CA THR A 76 8.15 6.07 -4.87
C THR A 76 6.93 6.94 -4.60
N GLY A 77 5.73 6.36 -4.68
CA GLY A 77 4.48 7.01 -4.33
C GLY A 77 4.40 7.34 -2.85
N MET A 78 4.98 6.51 -1.98
CA MET A 78 5.11 6.82 -0.55
C MET A 78 5.93 8.10 -0.33
N PHE A 79 7.01 8.32 -1.09
CA PHE A 79 7.78 9.56 -1.00
C PHE A 79 6.99 10.78 -1.48
N GLU A 80 6.27 10.64 -2.59
CA GLU A 80 5.37 11.70 -3.08
C GLU A 80 4.32 12.06 -2.03
N SER A 81 3.79 11.04 -1.35
CA SER A 81 2.68 11.17 -0.40
C SER A 81 3.10 11.60 1.01
N GLY A 82 4.36 12.03 1.21
CA GLY A 82 4.91 12.32 2.53
C GLY A 82 4.10 13.34 3.34
N ASP A 83 3.61 14.41 2.71
CA ASP A 83 2.77 15.40 3.41
C ASP A 83 1.42 14.81 3.84
N SER A 84 0.79 14.00 2.98
CA SER A 84 -0.45 13.29 3.31
C SER A 84 -0.27 12.28 4.45
N ILE A 85 0.86 11.55 4.48
CA ILE A 85 1.19 10.60 5.56
C ILE A 85 1.38 11.36 6.88
N ARG A 86 2.18 12.41 6.87
CA ARG A 86 2.45 13.25 8.04
C ARG A 86 1.16 13.90 8.55
N GLY A 87 0.44 14.60 7.68
CA GLY A 87 -0.75 15.37 8.06
C GLY A 87 -1.94 14.49 8.44
N LEU A 88 -2.29 13.49 7.63
CA LEU A 88 -3.47 12.65 7.90
C LEU A 88 -3.13 11.52 8.86
N GLY A 89 -2.04 10.79 8.62
CA GLY A 89 -1.66 9.62 9.42
C GLY A 89 -1.16 9.99 10.81
N LEU A 90 -0.20 10.92 10.90
CA LEU A 90 0.46 11.25 12.18
C LEU A 90 -0.26 12.36 12.96
N ASP A 91 -0.49 13.52 12.34
CA ASP A 91 -1.02 14.68 13.07
C ASP A 91 -2.51 14.50 13.45
N ILE A 92 -3.32 13.99 12.52
CA ILE A 92 -4.75 13.74 12.75
C ILE A 92 -4.99 12.39 13.46
N GLY A 93 -4.04 11.47 13.39
CA GLY A 93 -4.18 10.13 13.99
C GLY A 93 -5.15 9.22 13.24
N PHE A 94 -5.27 9.38 11.92
CA PHE A 94 -6.08 8.50 11.07
C PHE A 94 -5.50 7.06 11.09
N PRO A 95 -6.28 6.04 11.49
CA PRO A 95 -5.81 4.65 11.48
C PRO A 95 -5.66 4.13 10.04
N MET A 96 -4.44 4.16 9.53
CA MET A 96 -4.10 3.82 8.15
C MET A 96 -3.19 2.60 8.09
N VAL A 97 -3.51 1.65 7.20
CA VAL A 97 -2.60 0.57 6.83
C VAL A 97 -2.16 0.81 5.38
N MET A 98 -0.84 0.88 5.19
CA MET A 98 -0.22 0.98 3.87
C MET A 98 0.53 -0.31 3.55
N MET A 99 0.24 -0.88 2.39
CA MET A 99 1.05 -1.90 1.75
C MET A 99 1.93 -1.23 0.71
N VAL A 100 3.24 -1.24 0.94
CA VAL A 100 4.19 -0.52 0.09
C VAL A 100 5.00 -1.50 -0.75
N GLY A 101 4.84 -1.44 -2.08
CA GLY A 101 5.68 -2.16 -3.03
C GLY A 101 7.13 -1.67 -2.96
N TYR A 102 8.06 -2.55 -2.61
CA TYR A 102 9.47 -2.19 -2.42
C TYR A 102 10.24 -2.27 -3.73
N ARG A 103 10.16 -1.22 -4.55
CA ARG A 103 10.94 -1.09 -5.77
C ARG A 103 12.43 -1.11 -5.48
N GLY A 104 13.16 -1.93 -6.22
CA GLY A 104 14.62 -2.01 -6.14
C GLY A 104 15.12 -2.75 -4.91
N TRP A 105 14.26 -3.47 -4.19
CA TRP A 105 14.66 -4.36 -3.10
C TRP A 105 15.58 -5.46 -3.62
N THR A 106 16.76 -5.55 -3.03
CA THR A 106 17.70 -6.64 -3.29
C THR A 106 18.09 -7.26 -1.96
N ARG A 107 17.67 -8.50 -1.71
CA ARG A 107 17.93 -9.21 -0.43
C ARG A 107 19.40 -9.16 0.02
N HIS A 108 20.35 -9.16 -0.92
CA HIS A 108 21.80 -9.18 -0.64
C HIS A 108 22.64 -8.42 -1.71
N GLY A 109 22.00 -7.56 -2.50
CA GLY A 109 22.64 -6.84 -3.62
C GLY A 109 22.92 -5.37 -3.29
N VAL A 110 23.85 -4.76 -4.02
CA VAL A 110 23.95 -3.30 -4.06
C VAL A 110 22.95 -2.82 -5.10
N THR A 111 21.93 -2.07 -4.67
CA THR A 111 20.98 -1.41 -5.56
C THR A 111 21.39 0.04 -5.76
N LEU A 112 21.41 0.50 -7.01
CA LEU A 112 21.61 1.91 -7.36
C LEU A 112 20.29 2.69 -7.39
N ASP A 113 19.15 1.99 -7.24
CA ASP A 113 17.85 2.65 -7.21
C ASP A 113 17.73 3.48 -5.93
N SER A 114 17.63 4.80 -6.11
CA SER A 114 17.48 5.73 -5.00
C SER A 114 16.26 5.42 -4.15
N ALA A 115 15.17 4.89 -4.75
CA ALA A 115 13.98 4.56 -4.00
C ALA A 115 14.31 3.50 -2.94
N ALA A 116 14.98 2.43 -3.35
CA ALA A 116 15.35 1.37 -2.43
C ALA A 116 16.32 1.83 -1.33
N ARG A 117 17.23 2.75 -1.66
CA ARG A 117 18.24 3.28 -0.73
C ARG A 117 17.64 4.24 0.31
N PHE A 118 16.55 4.93 -0.03
CA PHE A 118 15.90 5.91 0.85
C PHE A 118 14.65 5.40 1.56
N THR A 119 14.04 4.27 1.14
CA THR A 119 12.84 3.69 1.79
C THR A 119 13.03 3.51 3.29
N GLU A 120 13.98 2.69 3.73
CA GLU A 120 14.18 2.40 5.16
C GLU A 120 14.59 3.64 5.98
N PRO A 121 15.55 4.49 5.54
CA PRO A 121 15.86 5.72 6.26
C PRO A 121 14.65 6.65 6.48
N ILE A 122 13.75 6.76 5.50
CA ILE A 122 12.55 7.60 5.62
C ILE A 122 11.55 6.99 6.62
N LEU A 123 11.43 5.67 6.69
CA LEU A 123 10.57 5.00 7.66
C LEU A 123 11.07 5.13 9.11
N HIS A 124 12.35 5.45 9.30
CA HIS A 124 12.99 5.63 10.60
C HIS A 124 13.27 7.10 10.99
N ALA A 125 12.78 8.06 10.19
CA ALA A 125 13.04 9.49 10.38
C ALA A 125 12.25 10.10 11.55
#